data_AF-A0A0B4E632-F1
#
_entry.id   AF-A0A0B4E632-F1
#
_cell.length_a   1.000
_cell.length_b   1.000
_cell.length_c   1.000
_cell.angle_alpha   90.00
_cell.angle_beta   90.00
_cell.angle_gamma   90.00
#
_symmetry.space_group_name_H-M   'P 1'
#
loop_
_entity.id
_entity.type
_entity.pdbx_description
1 polymer ?
#
loop_
_entity_poly.entity_id
_entity_poly.type
_entity_poly.pdbx_seq_one_letter_code
_entity_poly.pdbx_strand_id
1 'polypeptide(L)' 'MQKYATVNRLNNVVSKVGEFEPKMVGKVIGLFAQDILEDFEKDFPEVFKTIEKEEQKRINKKLNSLVIDIVKEELISAKV' A
#
# COMPACT_ATOMS: atom_id res chain seq x y z
N MET A 1 7.44 3.99 6.60
CA MET A 1 6.15 3.79 5.91
C MET A 1 5.93 4.79 4.78
N GLN A 2 5.81 6.11 5.04
CA GLN A 2 5.58 7.08 3.96
C GLN A 2 6.64 7.06 2.85
N LYS A 3 7.93 6.86 3.21
CA LYS A 3 9.02 6.71 2.23
C LYS A 3 8.89 5.51 1.28
N TYR A 4 8.13 4.48 1.67
CA TYR A 4 7.90 3.27 0.86
C TYR A 4 6.64 3.42 0.01
N ALA A 5 5.69 4.27 0.40
CA ALA A 5 4.46 4.52 -0.37
C ALA A 5 4.74 5.46 -1.55
N THR A 6 5.30 4.91 -2.63
CA THR A 6 5.69 5.67 -3.83
C THR A 6 4.88 5.25 -5.06
N VAL A 7 4.68 6.18 -5.99
CA VAL A 7 4.01 5.92 -7.28
C VAL A 7 4.72 4.81 -8.06
N ASN A 8 6.05 4.75 -7.99
CA ASN A 8 6.81 3.68 -8.64
C ASN A 8 6.42 2.29 -8.12
N ARG A 9 6.22 2.14 -6.81
CA ARG A 9 5.79 0.87 -6.22
C ARG A 9 4.33 0.56 -6.57
N LEU A 10 3.45 1.57 -6.63
CA LEU A 10 2.10 1.40 -7.16
C LEU A 10 2.12 0.87 -8.61
N ASN A 11 2.95 1.46 -9.48
CA ASN A 11 3.09 1.02 -10.86
C ASN A 11 3.59 -0.43 -10.97
N ASN A 12 4.54 -0.84 -10.12
CA ASN A 12 5.00 -2.22 -10.04
C ASN A 12 3.91 -3.20 -9.59
N VAL A 13 3.01 -2.76 -8.70
CA VAL A 13 1.85 -3.56 -8.29
C VAL A 13 0.87 -3.69 -9.45
N VAL A 14 0.53 -2.58 -10.10
CA VAL A 14 -0.39 -2.56 -11.24
C VAL A 14 0.15 -3.43 -12.39
N SER A 15 1.45 -3.35 -12.70
CA SER A 15 2.06 -4.14 -13.78
C SER A 15 1.99 -5.66 -13.53
N LYS A 16 1.98 -6.10 -12.27
CA LYS A 16 1.81 -7.52 -11.88
C LYS A 16 0.35 -7.96 -11.90
N VAL A 17 -0.59 -7.03 -11.72
CA VAL A 17 -2.03 -7.30 -11.74
C VAL A 17 -2.55 -7.45 -13.17
N GLY A 18 -1.89 -6.82 -14.15
CA GLY A 18 -2.26 -6.86 -15.56
C GLY A 18 -3.09 -5.64 -15.96
N GLU A 19 -4.07 -5.83 -16.85
CA GLU A 19 -4.96 -4.74 -17.26
C GLU A 19 -5.78 -4.23 -16.07
N PHE A 20 -5.67 -2.94 -15.79
CA PHE A 20 -6.35 -2.32 -14.67
C PHE A 20 -7.78 -1.92 -15.03
N GLU A 21 -8.74 -2.47 -14.29
CA GLU A 21 -10.14 -2.02 -14.32
C GLU A 21 -10.52 -1.31 -13.01
N PRO A 22 -11.42 -0.30 -13.03
CA PRO A 22 -11.85 0.41 -11.82
C PRO A 22 -12.40 -0.50 -10.70
N LYS A 23 -13.04 -1.63 -11.06
CA LYS A 23 -13.53 -2.63 -10.09
C LYS A 23 -12.41 -3.28 -9.26
N MET A 24 -11.16 -3.17 -9.71
CA MET A 24 -9.98 -3.77 -9.09
C MET A 24 -9.30 -2.85 -8.07
N VAL A 25 -9.78 -1.62 -7.88
CA VAL A 25 -9.19 -0.64 -6.94
C VAL A 25 -8.97 -1.22 -5.55
N GLY A 26 -9.96 -1.92 -4.98
CA GLY A 26 -9.81 -2.56 -3.66
C GLY A 26 -8.69 -3.61 -3.61
N LYS A 27 -8.52 -4.39 -4.68
CA LYS A 27 -7.43 -5.36 -4.82
C LYS A 27 -6.07 -4.66 -4.92
N VAL A 28 -5.98 -3.59 -5.72
CA VAL A 28 -4.74 -2.81 -5.88
C VAL A 28 -4.33 -2.14 -4.56
N ILE A 29 -5.27 -1.57 -3.80
CA ILE A 29 -5.01 -1.02 -2.47
C ILE A 29 -4.41 -2.08 -1.54
N GLY A 30 -5.02 -3.26 -1.48
CA GLY A 30 -4.54 -4.35 -0.63
C GLY A 30 -3.14 -4.83 -1.02
N LEU A 31 -2.91 -5.07 -2.31
CA LEU A 31 -1.60 -5.48 -2.82
C LEU A 31 -0.54 -4.40 -2.62
N PHE A 32 -0.89 -3.13 -2.76
CA PHE A 32 0.05 -2.03 -2.56
C PHE A 32 0.42 -1.86 -1.08
N ALA A 33 -0.55 -1.97 -0.17
CA ALA A 33 -0.27 -1.98 1.27
C ALA A 33 0.63 -3.17 1.65
N GLN A 34 0.34 -4.38 1.14
CA GLN A 34 1.14 -5.57 1.39
C GLN A 34 2.57 -5.40 0.87
N ASP A 35 2.74 -4.94 -0.37
CA ASP A 35 4.04 -4.70 -0.98
C ASP A 35 4.88 -3.70 -0.16
N ILE A 36 4.26 -2.66 0.42
CA ILE A 36 4.93 -1.71 1.33
C ILE A 36 5.33 -2.37 2.65
N LEU A 37 4.43 -3.15 3.26
CA LEU A 37 4.69 -3.82 4.53
C LEU A 37 5.83 -4.83 4.39
N GLU A 38 5.82 -5.66 3.34
CA GLU A 38 6.87 -6.65 3.10
C GLU A 38 8.25 -6.01 2.95
N ASP A 39 8.34 -4.83 2.32
CA ASP A 39 9.60 -4.12 2.13
C ASP A 39 10.08 -3.46 3.42
N PHE A 40 9.15 -2.85 4.15
CA PHE A 40 9.43 -2.33 5.48
C PHE A 40 9.88 -3.43 6.44
N GLU A 41 9.27 -4.61 6.41
CA GLU A 41 9.64 -5.75 7.25
C GLU A 41 11.04 -6.30 6.90
N LYS A 42 11.50 -6.19 5.65
CA LYS A 42 12.89 -6.56 5.31
C LYS A 42 13.91 -5.66 6.00
N ASP A 43 13.63 -4.37 6.09
CA ASP A 43 14.48 -3.41 6.78
C ASP A 43 14.34 -3.49 8.31
N PHE A 44 13.19 -3.98 8.79
CA PHE A 44 12.83 -4.01 10.22
C PHE A 44 12.13 -5.32 10.63
N PRO A 45 12.80 -6.48 10.57
CA PRO A 45 12.19 -7.82 10.66
C PRO A 45 11.55 -8.16 12.02
N GLU A 46 11.81 -7.37 13.05
CA GLU A 46 11.27 -7.58 14.40
C GLU A 46 10.26 -6.52 14.84
N VAL A 47 10.13 -5.39 14.13
CA VAL A 47 9.28 -4.27 14.58
C VAL A 47 7.85 -4.70 14.81
N PHE A 48 7.25 -5.43 13.87
CA PHE A 48 5.86 -5.91 14.03
C PHE A 48 5.72 -7.07 15.04
N LYS A 49 6.81 -7.74 15.42
CA LYS A 49 6.77 -8.79 16.46
C LYS A 49 6.87 -8.20 17.87
N THR A 50 7.53 -7.05 18.01
CA THR A 50 7.82 -6.43 19.31
C THR A 50 6.80 -5.37 19.72
N ILE A 51 6.05 -4.79 18.77
CA ILE A 51 5.03 -3.78 19.08
C ILE A 51 3.67 -4.40 19.41
N GLU A 52 2.94 -3.76 20.31
CA GLU A 52 1.62 -4.20 20.75
C GLU A 52 0.61 -4.25 19.58
N LYS A 53 -0.33 -5.20 19.64
CA LYS A 53 -1.35 -5.40 18.59
C LYS A 53 -2.16 -4.13 18.29
N GLU A 54 -2.45 -3.32 19.30
CA GLU A 54 -3.17 -2.05 19.11
C GLU A 54 -2.35 -1.03 18.31
N GLU A 55 -1.03 -1.00 18.50
CA GLU A 55 -0.15 -0.14 17.70
C GLU A 55 -0.01 -0.66 16.27
N GLN A 56 0.07 -1.99 16.08
CA GLN A 56 0.03 -2.60 14.72
C GLN A 56 -1.23 -2.18 13.96
N LYS A 57 -2.40 -2.21 14.62
CA LYS A 57 -3.67 -1.75 14.03
C LYS A 57 -3.61 -0.27 13.63
N ARG A 58 -3.04 0.59 14.48
CA ARG A 58 -2.88 2.03 14.18
C ARG A 58 -1.97 2.26 12.98
N ILE A 59 -0.86 1.52 12.90
CA ILE A 59 0.08 1.56 11.77
C ILE A 59 -0.63 1.12 10.48
N ASN A 60 -1.34 -0.02 10.50
CA ASN A 60 -2.09 -0.52 9.35
C ASN A 60 -3.19 0.44 8.90
N LYS A 61 -3.90 1.08 9.84
CA LYS A 61 -4.92 2.09 9.52
C LYS A 61 -4.29 3.31 8.83
N LYS A 62 -3.15 3.79 9.32
CA LYS A 62 -2.41 4.90 8.69
C LYS A 62 -1.89 4.52 7.31
N LEU A 63 -1.37 3.29 7.14
CA LEU A 63 -0.93 2.79 5.85
C LEU A 63 -2.08 2.76 4.84
N ASN A 64 -3.21 2.17 5.24
CA ASN A 64 -4.38 2.04 4.38
C ASN A 64 -4.88 3.41 3.92
N SER A 65 -4.93 4.41 4.82
CA SER A 65 -5.28 5.78 4.41
C SER A 65 -4.32 6.30 3.34
N LEU A 66 -3.01 6.18 3.58
CA LEU A 66 -1.98 6.66 2.67
C LEU A 66 -2.04 6.00 1.30
N VAL A 67 -2.19 4.67 1.23
CA VAL A 67 -2.25 3.96 -0.05
C VAL A 67 -3.57 4.24 -0.79
N ILE A 68 -4.67 4.45 -0.07
CA ILE A 68 -5.95 4.83 -0.66
C ILE A 68 -5.82 6.17 -1.37
N ASP A 69 -5.19 7.15 -0.71
CA ASP A 69 -5.04 8.50 -1.27
C ASP A 69 -4.21 8.47 -2.55
N ILE A 70 -3.05 7.77 -2.54
CA ILE A 70 -2.19 7.62 -3.72
C ILE A 70 -2.93 6.87 -4.85
N VAL A 71 -3.62 5.77 -4.54
CA VAL A 71 -4.36 4.99 -5.56
C VAL A 71 -5.48 5.83 -6.19
N LYS A 72 -6.18 6.63 -5.39
CA LYS A 72 -7.22 7.53 -5.90
C LYS A 72 -6.63 8.61 -6.80
N GLU A 73 -5.54 9.25 -6.38
CA GLU A 73 -4.87 10.31 -7.15
C GLU A 73 -4.37 9.77 -8.50
N GLU A 74 -3.64 8.66 -8.49
CA GLU A 74 -2.95 8.14 -9.67
C GLU A 74 -3.84 7.33 -10.62
N LEU A 75 -4.80 6.54 -10.10
CA LEU A 75 -5.57 5.58 -10.92
C LEU A 75 -7.01 6.00 -11.18
N ILE A 76 -7.57 6.90 -10.36
CA ILE A 76 -8.97 7.33 -10.46
C ILE A 76 -9.04 8.79 -10.93
N SER A 77 -8.29 9.69 -10.31
CA SER A 77 -8.31 11.12 -10.63
C SER A 77 -7.63 11.44 -11.96
N ALA A 78 -6.75 10.58 -12.46
CA ALA A 78 -6.13 10.70 -13.77
C ALA A 78 -7.08 10.40 -14.96
N LYS A 79 -8.37 10.14 -14.71
CA LYS A 79 -9.39 9.82 -15.74
C LYS A 79 -10.57 10.81 -15.81
N VAL A 80 -10.41 12.05 -15.37
CA VAL A 80 -11.41 13.13 -15.59
C VAL A 80 -10.86 14.19 -16.53
#